data_AF-A0A524FAT4-F1
#
_entry.id   AF-A0A524FAT4-F1
#
_cell.length_a   1.000
_cell.length_b   1.000
_cell.length_c   1.000
_cell.angle_alpha   90.00
_cell.angle_beta   90.00
_cell.angle_gamma   90.00
#
_symmetry.space_group_name_H-M   'P 1'
#
loop_
_entity.id
_entity.type
_entity.pdbx_description
1 polymer ?
#
loop_
_entity_poly.entity_id
_entity_poly.type
_entity_poly.pdbx_seq_one_letter_code
_entity_poly.pdbx_strand_id
1 'polypeptide(L)'
;MQVLELKPLKNKKLKLIIVESEFPIDWSLEASENNEILGNLFFISKEYLNFLENLIKKYKPDFAIEDKGLRIGEEKMSDDDIFLRLFRSSGIPYELVDIPDYALNYITSPIYNKKALLKKFSEEIEEYKKRGQIHYNDTHFQQLAQWHLYLMDDVKEQEDEIRYKIRESWMMMGILELAKKQNKKELTALFICDKNHFDGIIFLAKELEIEYELINIKKVAKGLDKASSVKDILESSVLEIMPIKVKKKEKKEKLLYFFDTDDYCSPFDTNMGYDAGFDAVVPYCRMTADMVPKLVQDAMFSRKVGAPTVYFVGGSNVEESEKIAEAVLKSLVPPFESPVIIDPRGAHTTASAIVAKTIEVARIHGIQDLSGKKIVCLGGTGPVGQIAALIAAKLHANVVITSRREDFVKKLAESLTEKAGSAASKIEGVLADSEDDFYKIVKDADVIWSVGKAGIQMLSKEVMNKLRPNKIAVDINLVPPYGIEGLEPNFNDKEFYPGIFGLGALDIGRLKYKIESIIFNEAANTKGKKLFDYNIAFEIAFKILIGEEIKISI
;
A
#
# COMPACT_ATOMS: atom_id res chain seq x y z
N MET A 1 -30.86 17.11 14.33
CA MET A 1 -31.50 17.51 13.06
C MET A 1 -32.00 16.24 12.39
N GLN A 2 -33.27 16.15 11.98
CA GLN A 2 -33.72 14.98 11.21
C GLN A 2 -32.87 14.91 9.93
N VAL A 3 -32.12 13.82 9.77
CA VAL A 3 -31.31 13.56 8.59
C VAL A 3 -32.24 13.62 7.38
N LEU A 4 -31.85 14.37 6.34
CA LEU A 4 -32.58 14.44 5.09
C LEU A 4 -32.72 13.01 4.52
N GLU A 5 -33.89 12.39 4.67
CA GLU A 5 -34.08 10.99 4.30
C GLU A 5 -34.39 10.90 2.79
N LEU A 6 -33.36 10.61 1.99
CA LEU A 6 -33.52 10.36 0.57
C LEU A 6 -34.14 8.97 0.35
N LYS A 7 -35.13 8.88 -0.55
CA LYS A 7 -35.83 7.63 -0.87
C LYS A 7 -35.67 7.29 -2.35
N PRO A 8 -35.47 6.00 -2.70
CA PRO A 8 -35.40 5.57 -4.09
C PRO A 8 -36.64 5.97 -4.89
N LEU A 9 -36.46 6.12 -6.21
CA LEU A 9 -37.57 6.42 -7.11
C LEU A 9 -38.51 5.21 -7.22
N LYS A 10 -39.77 5.39 -6.83
CA LYS A 10 -40.78 4.34 -7.02
C LYS A 10 -41.13 4.20 -8.51
N ASN A 11 -41.00 2.99 -9.04
CA ASN A 11 -41.41 2.63 -10.41
C ASN A 11 -40.70 3.41 -11.54
N LYS A 12 -39.53 3.99 -11.26
CA LYS A 12 -38.69 4.68 -12.25
C LYS A 12 -37.22 4.27 -12.08
N LYS A 13 -36.49 4.21 -13.19
CA LYS A 13 -35.04 4.02 -13.24
C LYS A 13 -34.41 5.30 -13.75
N LEU A 14 -33.42 5.81 -13.02
CA LEU A 14 -32.66 6.97 -13.41
C LEU A 14 -31.23 6.56 -13.74
N LYS A 15 -30.72 7.03 -14.87
CA LYS A 15 -29.30 7.02 -15.21
C LYS A 15 -28.74 8.45 -15.11
N LEU A 16 -27.79 8.67 -14.22
CA LEU A 16 -27.16 9.96 -13.97
C LEU A 16 -25.80 10.04 -14.67
N ILE A 17 -25.68 10.91 -15.67
CA ILE A 17 -24.42 11.21 -16.34
C ILE A 17 -23.79 12.41 -15.62
N ILE A 18 -22.78 12.15 -14.79
CA ILE A 18 -22.09 13.16 -13.98
C ILE A 18 -20.91 13.69 -14.79
N VAL A 19 -20.92 14.98 -15.07
CA VAL A 19 -19.98 15.67 -15.95
C VAL A 19 -19.22 16.71 -15.13
N GLU A 20 -17.90 16.67 -15.22
CA GLU A 20 -17.03 17.64 -14.54
C GLU A 20 -17.30 19.03 -15.12
N SER A 21 -17.50 20.04 -14.27
CA SER A 21 -17.59 21.42 -14.73
C SER A 21 -16.27 21.87 -15.37
N GLU A 22 -16.34 22.74 -16.39
CA GLU A 22 -15.12 23.31 -16.96
C GLU A 22 -14.36 24.14 -15.94
N PHE A 23 -15.03 24.94 -15.12
CA PHE A 23 -14.40 25.76 -14.09
C PHE A 23 -14.73 25.20 -12.70
N PRO A 24 -13.83 25.39 -11.72
CA PRO A 24 -14.13 25.06 -10.33
C PRO A 24 -15.39 25.81 -9.89
N ILE A 25 -16.36 25.07 -9.35
CA ILE A 25 -17.58 25.69 -8.80
C ILE A 25 -17.33 25.87 -7.31
N ASP A 26 -17.02 27.11 -6.94
CA ASP A 26 -16.79 27.44 -5.54
C ASP A 26 -18.11 27.57 -4.77
N TRP A 27 -18.01 27.42 -3.45
CA TRP A 27 -19.12 27.52 -2.52
C TRP A 27 -18.61 27.96 -1.15
N SER A 28 -19.23 28.98 -0.56
CA SER A 28 -18.91 29.52 0.76
C SER A 28 -20.17 29.99 1.46
N LEU A 29 -20.11 30.03 2.80
CA LEU A 29 -21.20 30.53 3.65
C LEU A 29 -21.34 32.05 3.64
N GLU A 30 -20.29 32.76 3.27
CA GLU A 30 -20.26 34.23 3.19
C GLU A 30 -19.70 34.64 1.83
N ALA A 31 -20.40 35.55 1.14
CA ALA A 31 -19.85 36.24 -0.01
C ALA A 31 -18.81 37.26 0.49
N SER A 32 -17.53 37.02 0.22
CA SER A 32 -16.50 38.01 0.58
C SER A 32 -16.45 39.13 -0.47
N GLU A 33 -16.41 40.39 -0.05
CA GLU A 33 -16.29 41.58 -0.92
C GLU A 33 -15.07 41.51 -1.88
N ASN A 34 -14.01 40.78 -1.53
CA ASN A 34 -12.82 40.59 -2.38
C ASN A 34 -12.95 39.46 -3.43
N ASN A 35 -13.96 38.58 -3.34
CA ASN A 35 -14.21 37.51 -4.31
C ASN A 35 -15.25 37.88 -5.38
N GLU A 36 -15.85 39.07 -5.32
CA GLU A 36 -16.95 39.44 -6.23
C GLU A 36 -16.54 39.44 -7.72
N ILE A 37 -15.27 39.71 -8.03
CA ILE A 37 -14.78 39.76 -9.41
C ILE A 37 -14.28 38.40 -9.89
N LEU A 38 -13.54 37.64 -9.07
CA LEU A 38 -12.95 36.36 -9.48
C LEU A 38 -13.89 35.17 -9.33
N GLY A 39 -14.79 35.18 -8.34
CA GLY A 39 -15.76 34.11 -8.09
C GLY A 39 -16.94 34.10 -9.06
N ASN A 40 -17.19 35.22 -9.77
CA ASN A 40 -18.28 35.37 -10.74
C ASN A 40 -17.84 35.32 -12.21
N LEU A 41 -16.55 35.06 -12.50
CA LEU A 41 -16.04 34.94 -13.86
C LEU A 41 -16.31 33.53 -14.42
N PHE A 42 -17.55 33.31 -14.86
CA PHE A 42 -17.98 32.08 -15.52
C PHE A 42 -17.63 32.11 -17.02
N PHE A 43 -16.34 32.09 -17.35
CA PHE A 43 -15.96 31.87 -18.75
C PHE A 43 -16.16 30.39 -19.12
N ILE A 44 -17.15 30.14 -19.97
CA ILE A 44 -17.36 28.83 -20.61
C ILE A 44 -16.76 28.88 -22.01
N SER A 45 -15.84 27.96 -22.31
CA SER A 45 -15.23 27.87 -23.63
C SER A 45 -16.20 27.30 -24.67
N LYS A 46 -16.00 27.67 -25.94
CA LYS A 46 -16.77 27.10 -27.05
C LYS A 46 -16.54 25.59 -27.16
N GLU A 47 -15.36 25.13 -26.79
CA GLU A 47 -14.97 23.72 -26.79
C GLU A 47 -15.76 22.93 -25.75
N TYR A 48 -16.00 23.53 -24.57
CA TYR A 48 -16.84 22.91 -23.55
C TYR A 48 -18.31 22.85 -23.98
N LEU A 49 -18.83 23.90 -24.62
CA LEU A 49 -20.18 23.88 -25.19
C LEU A 49 -20.34 22.81 -26.26
N ASN A 50 -19.40 22.73 -27.21
CA ASN A 50 -19.39 21.68 -28.23
C ASN A 50 -19.32 20.28 -27.61
N PHE A 51 -18.54 20.14 -26.54
CA PHE A 51 -18.46 18.90 -25.77
C PHE A 51 -19.82 18.54 -25.13
N LEU A 52 -20.48 19.48 -24.46
CA LEU A 52 -21.81 19.27 -23.89
C LEU A 52 -22.87 18.97 -24.97
N GLU A 53 -22.85 19.64 -26.11
CA GLU A 53 -23.71 19.33 -27.25
C GLU A 53 -23.53 17.88 -27.73
N ASN A 54 -22.30 17.39 -27.77
CA ASN A 54 -22.01 16.01 -28.13
C ASN A 54 -22.54 15.02 -27.08
N LEU A 55 -22.46 15.37 -25.79
CA LEU A 55 -23.07 14.58 -24.72
C LEU A 55 -24.60 14.56 -24.84
N ILE A 56 -25.22 15.71 -25.10
CA ILE A 56 -26.66 15.84 -25.33
C ILE A 56 -27.10 14.93 -26.48
N LYS A 57 -26.41 14.99 -27.64
CA LYS A 57 -26.70 14.15 -28.81
C LYS A 57 -26.56 12.66 -28.50
N LYS A 58 -25.55 12.29 -27.70
CA LYS A 58 -25.23 10.90 -27.34
C LYS A 58 -26.18 10.30 -26.32
N TYR A 59 -26.41 10.98 -25.21
CA TYR A 59 -27.16 10.46 -24.06
C TYR A 59 -28.65 10.83 -24.11
N LYS A 60 -29.04 11.85 -24.89
CA LYS A 60 -30.42 12.35 -25.02
C LYS A 60 -31.11 12.50 -23.66
N PRO A 61 -30.52 13.29 -22.74
CA PRO A 61 -31.04 13.39 -21.38
C PRO A 61 -32.45 13.97 -21.38
N ASP A 62 -33.28 13.49 -20.45
CA ASP A 62 -34.64 13.96 -20.23
C ASP A 62 -34.66 15.30 -19.48
N PHE A 63 -33.61 15.60 -18.73
CA PHE A 63 -33.37 16.88 -18.07
C PHE A 63 -31.88 17.02 -17.75
N ALA A 64 -31.42 18.25 -17.59
CA ALA A 64 -30.08 18.60 -17.19
C ALA A 64 -30.10 19.43 -15.91
N ILE A 65 -29.05 19.29 -15.11
CA ILE A 65 -28.90 19.97 -13.84
C ILE A 65 -27.47 20.50 -13.73
N GLU A 66 -27.30 21.65 -13.09
CA GLU A 66 -25.99 22.19 -12.72
C GLU A 66 -25.93 22.53 -11.24
N ASP A 67 -24.76 22.33 -10.65
CA ASP A 67 -24.39 22.87 -9.35
C ASP A 67 -24.46 24.42 -9.34
N LYS A 68 -25.30 24.99 -8.46
CA LYS A 68 -25.51 26.44 -8.36
C LYS A 68 -24.24 27.23 -7.95
N GLY A 69 -23.40 26.65 -7.09
CA GLY A 69 -22.24 27.32 -6.49
C GLY A 69 -22.55 28.65 -5.79
N LEU A 70 -21.66 29.63 -5.95
CA LEU A 70 -21.73 30.98 -5.39
C LEU A 70 -22.66 31.96 -6.12
N ARG A 71 -23.47 31.54 -7.10
CA ARG A 71 -24.32 32.47 -7.86
C ARG A 71 -25.34 33.16 -6.92
N ILE A 72 -25.15 34.45 -6.66
CA ILE A 72 -25.93 35.25 -5.69
C ILE A 72 -27.20 35.81 -6.33
N GLY A 73 -28.32 35.71 -5.60
CA GLY A 73 -29.56 36.44 -5.87
C GLY A 73 -30.54 35.73 -6.82
N GLU A 74 -31.78 36.21 -6.82
CA GLU A 74 -32.78 35.93 -7.86
C GLU A 74 -32.40 36.61 -9.19
N GLU A 75 -31.14 36.53 -9.62
CA GLU A 75 -30.88 36.55 -11.05
C GLU A 75 -31.47 35.25 -11.59
N LYS A 76 -32.80 35.28 -11.82
CA LYS A 76 -33.50 34.41 -12.76
C LYS A 76 -32.51 34.23 -13.89
N MET A 77 -32.08 32.99 -14.12
CA MET A 77 -31.23 32.63 -15.25
C MET A 77 -31.52 33.57 -16.39
N SER A 78 -30.64 34.56 -16.60
CA SER A 78 -30.97 35.63 -17.53
C SER A 78 -31.08 34.98 -18.90
N ASP A 79 -31.79 35.59 -19.84
CA ASP A 79 -31.78 35.08 -21.21
C ASP A 79 -30.35 35.04 -21.79
N ASP A 80 -29.34 35.60 -21.10
CA ASP A 80 -27.91 35.55 -21.41
C ASP A 80 -27.14 34.34 -20.84
N ASP A 81 -27.74 33.51 -19.98
CA ASP A 81 -27.11 32.30 -19.47
C ASP A 81 -26.85 31.29 -20.61
N ILE A 82 -25.59 30.91 -20.77
CA ILE A 82 -25.11 30.10 -21.88
C ILE A 82 -25.64 28.65 -21.79
N PHE A 83 -25.72 28.07 -20.59
CA PHE A 83 -26.26 26.72 -20.42
C PHE A 83 -27.77 26.71 -20.58
N LEU A 84 -28.49 27.73 -20.09
CA LEU A 84 -29.91 27.87 -20.35
C LEU A 84 -30.19 27.90 -21.87
N ARG A 85 -29.45 28.71 -22.62
CA ARG A 85 -29.55 28.77 -24.09
C ARG A 85 -29.28 27.42 -24.74
N LEU A 86 -28.19 26.75 -24.34
CA LEU A 86 -27.77 25.45 -24.86
C LEU A 86 -28.87 24.39 -24.68
N PHE A 87 -29.32 24.18 -23.44
CA PHE A 87 -30.31 23.14 -23.14
C PHE A 87 -31.70 23.49 -23.68
N ARG A 88 -32.12 24.76 -23.63
CA ARG A 88 -33.37 25.24 -24.23
C ARG A 88 -33.39 25.03 -25.75
N SER A 89 -32.29 25.32 -26.45
CA SER A 89 -32.18 25.08 -27.90
C SER A 89 -32.25 23.59 -28.26
N SER A 90 -31.86 22.73 -27.32
CA SER A 90 -31.94 21.27 -27.45
C SER A 90 -33.26 20.67 -26.93
N GLY A 91 -34.20 21.49 -26.44
CA GLY A 91 -35.48 21.04 -25.88
C GLY A 91 -35.36 20.29 -24.55
N ILE A 92 -34.27 20.49 -23.81
CA ILE A 92 -33.98 19.79 -22.54
C ILE A 92 -34.27 20.74 -21.37
N PRO A 93 -35.13 20.35 -20.40
CA PRO A 93 -35.32 21.09 -19.15
C PRO A 93 -34.00 21.23 -18.39
N TYR A 94 -33.74 22.42 -17.86
CA TYR A 94 -32.51 22.75 -17.16
C TYR A 94 -32.83 23.47 -15.84
N GLU A 95 -32.24 23.02 -14.74
CA GLU A 95 -32.40 23.65 -13.42
C GLU A 95 -31.07 23.64 -12.64
N LEU A 96 -30.93 24.59 -11.71
CA LEU A 96 -29.81 24.62 -10.75
C LEU A 96 -30.20 23.85 -9.48
N VAL A 97 -29.24 23.18 -8.85
CA VAL A 97 -29.45 22.51 -7.55
C VAL A 97 -28.48 23.01 -6.48
N ASP A 98 -29.02 23.24 -5.28
CA ASP A 98 -28.28 23.60 -4.07
C ASP A 98 -29.16 23.37 -2.82
N ILE A 99 -28.61 23.68 -1.64
CA ILE A 99 -29.37 23.86 -0.41
C ILE A 99 -30.32 25.07 -0.59
N PRO A 100 -31.63 24.91 -0.35
CA PRO A 100 -32.55 26.04 -0.34
C PRO A 100 -32.18 27.09 0.73
N ASP A 101 -32.33 28.38 0.43
CA ASP A 101 -31.91 29.48 1.32
C ASP A 101 -32.50 29.37 2.74
N TYR A 102 -33.75 28.92 2.86
CA TYR A 102 -34.40 28.72 4.16
C TYR A 102 -33.73 27.63 5.01
N ALA A 103 -33.23 26.56 4.39
CA ALA A 103 -32.55 25.47 5.07
C ALA A 103 -31.11 25.87 5.41
N LEU A 104 -30.44 26.58 4.49
CA LEU A 104 -29.08 27.05 4.67
C LEU A 104 -28.97 27.96 5.91
N ASN A 105 -29.89 28.90 6.09
CA ASN A 105 -29.92 29.78 7.26
C ASN A 105 -30.01 29.03 8.60
N TYR A 106 -30.75 27.92 8.64
CA TYR A 106 -30.87 27.09 9.83
C TYR A 106 -29.60 26.27 10.10
N ILE A 107 -29.03 25.66 9.06
CA ILE A 107 -27.83 24.82 9.12
C ILE A 107 -26.60 25.64 9.58
N THR A 108 -26.52 26.89 9.15
CA THR A 108 -25.32 27.74 9.29
C THR A 108 -25.33 28.59 10.56
N SER A 109 -26.47 28.70 11.24
CA SER A 109 -26.64 29.45 12.48
C SER A 109 -25.57 29.16 13.56
N PRO A 110 -25.20 27.88 13.83
CA PRO A 110 -24.16 27.57 14.82
C PRO A 110 -22.75 28.01 14.40
N ILE A 111 -22.47 28.06 13.10
CA ILE A 111 -21.15 28.36 12.54
C ILE A 111 -20.87 29.85 12.56
N TYR A 112 -21.88 30.69 12.35
CA TYR A 112 -21.71 32.15 12.36
C TYR A 112 -21.09 32.68 13.67
N ASN A 113 -21.47 32.09 14.81
CA ASN A 113 -20.89 32.46 16.10
C ASN A 113 -19.39 32.14 16.17
N LYS A 114 -18.97 30.99 15.61
CA LYS A 114 -17.57 30.57 15.56
C LYS A 114 -16.76 31.39 14.58
N LYS A 115 -17.31 31.75 13.42
CA LYS A 115 -16.67 32.66 12.46
C LYS A 115 -16.49 34.07 13.04
N ALA A 116 -17.50 34.60 13.72
CA ALA A 116 -17.38 35.87 14.42
C ALA A 116 -16.29 35.84 15.50
N LEU A 117 -16.16 34.71 16.22
CA LEU A 117 -15.09 34.51 17.19
C LEU A 117 -13.71 34.39 16.51
N LEU A 118 -13.61 33.66 15.41
CA LEU A 118 -12.39 33.51 14.60
C LEU A 118 -11.86 34.86 14.12
N LYS A 119 -12.77 35.75 13.69
CA LYS A 119 -12.44 37.13 13.31
C LYS A 119 -11.82 37.91 14.47
N LYS A 120 -12.39 37.80 15.69
CA LYS A 120 -11.84 38.44 16.89
C LYS A 120 -10.44 37.91 17.23
N PHE A 121 -10.23 36.60 17.18
CA PHE A 121 -8.89 36.02 17.37
C PHE A 121 -7.89 36.53 16.32
N SER A 122 -8.32 36.68 15.06
CA SER A 122 -7.48 37.23 13.99
C SER A 122 -7.08 38.67 14.27
N GLU A 123 -8.04 39.51 14.68
CA GLU A 123 -7.81 40.91 15.06
C GLU A 123 -6.84 41.03 16.25
N GLU A 124 -7.02 40.20 17.29
CA GLU A 124 -6.18 40.19 18.48
C GLU A 124 -4.74 39.71 18.19
N ILE A 125 -4.58 38.69 17.32
CA ILE A 125 -3.27 38.24 16.84
C ILE A 125 -2.57 39.34 16.03
N GLU A 126 -3.28 40.04 15.14
CA GLU A 126 -2.72 41.14 14.36
C GLU A 126 -2.32 42.33 15.25
N GLU A 127 -3.09 42.63 16.29
CA GLU A 127 -2.72 43.64 17.29
C GLU A 127 -1.46 43.21 18.07
N TYR A 128 -1.37 41.95 18.45
CA TYR A 128 -0.17 41.38 19.10
C TYR A 128 1.07 41.51 18.22
N LYS A 129 0.96 41.20 16.93
CA LYS A 129 2.06 41.35 15.95
C LYS A 129 2.53 42.80 15.85
N LYS A 130 1.61 43.77 15.87
CA LYS A 130 1.93 45.21 15.78
C LYS A 130 2.69 45.74 17.02
N ARG A 131 2.58 45.08 18.18
CA ARG A 131 3.25 45.48 19.42
C ARG A 131 4.73 45.06 19.52
N GLY A 132 5.25 44.30 18.55
CA GLY A 132 6.70 44.18 18.30
C GLY A 132 7.53 43.26 19.20
N GLN A 133 6.93 42.32 19.93
CA GLN A 133 7.66 41.32 20.73
C GLN A 133 7.00 39.94 20.63
N ILE A 134 7.08 39.29 19.46
CA ILE A 134 6.69 37.88 19.36
C ILE A 134 7.90 37.03 19.75
N HIS A 135 7.96 36.62 21.01
CA HIS A 135 8.95 35.64 21.46
C HIS A 135 8.35 34.24 21.37
N TYR A 136 9.14 33.25 20.94
CA TYR A 136 8.65 31.86 20.81
C TYR A 136 8.18 31.22 22.12
N ASN A 137 8.46 31.85 23.28
CA ASN A 137 8.05 31.43 24.62
C ASN A 137 6.91 32.26 25.21
N ASP A 138 6.30 33.17 24.45
CA ASP A 138 5.15 33.94 24.93
C ASP A 138 3.92 33.01 25.01
N THR A 139 3.63 32.54 26.22
CA THR A 139 2.50 31.65 26.50
C THR A 139 1.16 32.23 26.07
N HIS A 140 0.97 33.54 26.16
CA HIS A 140 -0.30 34.17 25.78
C HIS A 140 -0.46 34.18 24.25
N PHE A 141 0.58 34.57 23.52
CA PHE A 141 0.57 34.50 22.06
C PHE A 141 0.44 33.06 21.55
N GLN A 142 1.12 32.09 22.20
CA GLN A 142 0.97 30.67 21.89
C GLN A 142 -0.47 30.19 22.06
N GLN A 143 -1.14 30.57 23.16
CA GLN A 143 -2.54 30.22 23.40
C GLN A 143 -3.46 30.87 22.37
N LEU A 144 -3.29 32.16 22.06
CA LEU A 144 -4.06 32.85 21.03
C LEU A 144 -3.91 32.15 19.66
N ALA A 145 -2.68 31.83 19.26
CA ALA A 145 -2.40 31.14 18.01
C ALA A 145 -2.97 29.71 17.99
N GLN A 146 -2.83 28.95 19.07
CA GLN A 146 -3.37 27.59 19.17
C GLN A 146 -4.91 27.58 19.12
N TRP A 147 -5.58 28.47 19.86
CA TRP A 147 -7.04 28.56 19.82
C TRP A 147 -7.56 29.07 18.48
N HIS A 148 -6.83 30.01 17.85
CA HIS A 148 -7.15 30.46 16.49
C HIS A 148 -7.04 29.31 15.48
N LEU A 149 -5.97 28.52 15.52
CA LEU A 149 -5.81 27.34 14.65
C LEU A 149 -6.90 26.29 14.91
N TYR A 150 -7.17 25.98 16.18
CA TYR A 150 -8.23 25.03 16.55
C TYR A 150 -9.61 25.48 16.05
N LEU A 151 -9.96 26.76 16.25
CA LEU A 151 -11.23 27.32 15.77
C LEU A 151 -11.29 27.36 14.24
N MET A 152 -10.17 27.64 13.56
CA MET A 152 -10.08 27.61 12.10
C MET A 152 -10.34 26.20 11.58
N ASP A 153 -9.72 25.18 12.17
CA ASP A 153 -9.90 23.78 11.79
C ASP A 153 -11.33 23.29 12.08
N ASP A 154 -11.89 23.64 13.24
CA ASP A 154 -13.26 23.29 13.64
C ASP A 154 -14.33 23.97 12.75
N VAL A 155 -14.13 25.23 12.37
CA VAL A 155 -15.00 25.92 11.40
C VAL A 155 -14.89 25.26 10.02
N LYS A 156 -13.68 24.95 9.57
CA LYS A 156 -13.45 24.30 8.28
C LYS A 156 -14.08 22.92 8.21
N GLU A 157 -13.94 22.09 9.26
CA GLU A 157 -14.55 20.76 9.32
C GLU A 157 -16.09 20.84 9.22
N GLN A 158 -16.70 21.83 9.87
CA GLN A 158 -18.14 22.06 9.81
C GLN A 158 -18.59 22.58 8.44
N GLU A 159 -17.80 23.45 7.79
CA GLU A 159 -18.06 23.87 6.41
C GLU A 159 -17.95 22.70 5.43
N ASP A 160 -16.94 21.85 5.57
CA ASP A 160 -16.77 20.66 4.75
C ASP A 160 -17.92 19.66 4.98
N GLU A 161 -18.41 19.52 6.21
CA GLU A 161 -19.59 18.69 6.50
C GLU A 161 -20.83 19.21 5.78
N ILE A 162 -21.06 20.52 5.80
CA ILE A 162 -22.18 21.12 5.06
C ILE A 162 -21.97 20.92 3.56
N ARG A 163 -20.78 21.20 3.04
CA ARG A 163 -20.48 21.17 1.60
C ARG A 163 -20.51 19.77 1.01
N TYR A 164 -19.97 18.76 1.69
CA TYR A 164 -19.76 17.42 1.12
C TYR A 164 -20.69 16.34 1.72
N LYS A 165 -21.56 16.68 2.67
CA LYS A 165 -22.60 15.74 3.13
C LYS A 165 -23.99 16.33 2.96
N ILE A 166 -24.22 17.51 3.53
CA ILE A 166 -25.57 18.10 3.56
C ILE A 166 -25.97 18.62 2.18
N ARG A 167 -25.13 19.45 1.56
CA ARG A 167 -25.37 20.05 0.24
C ARG A 167 -25.57 19.00 -0.84
N GLU A 168 -24.70 18.01 -0.91
CA GLU A 168 -24.83 16.93 -1.90
C GLU A 168 -26.13 16.13 -1.75
N SER A 169 -26.60 15.95 -0.52
CA SER A 169 -27.91 15.32 -0.25
C SER A 169 -29.06 16.18 -0.78
N TRP A 170 -28.99 17.51 -0.61
CA TRP A 170 -29.96 18.45 -1.20
C TRP A 170 -29.89 18.49 -2.73
N MET A 171 -28.69 18.45 -3.31
CA MET A 171 -28.52 18.38 -4.76
C MET A 171 -29.16 17.11 -5.33
N MET A 172 -28.90 15.96 -4.70
CA MET A 172 -29.54 14.69 -5.06
C MET A 172 -31.06 14.75 -4.88
N MET A 173 -31.57 15.39 -3.82
CA MET A 173 -33.00 15.63 -3.65
C MET A 173 -33.60 16.40 -4.83
N GLY A 174 -32.96 17.48 -5.28
CA GLY A 174 -33.39 18.24 -6.45
C GLY A 174 -33.41 17.38 -7.73
N ILE A 175 -32.38 16.56 -7.95
CA ILE A 175 -32.33 15.61 -9.08
C ILE A 175 -33.51 14.61 -9.01
N LEU A 176 -33.80 14.05 -7.83
CA LEU A 176 -34.91 13.13 -7.61
C LEU A 176 -36.28 13.78 -7.83
N GLU A 177 -36.45 15.02 -7.39
CA GLU A 177 -37.69 15.79 -7.60
C GLU A 177 -37.95 16.06 -9.08
N LEU A 178 -36.91 16.43 -9.82
CA LEU A 178 -36.99 16.60 -11.27
C LEU A 178 -37.34 15.28 -11.97
N ALA A 179 -36.69 14.18 -11.59
CA ALA A 179 -37.02 12.85 -12.12
C ALA A 179 -38.47 12.45 -11.84
N LYS A 180 -39.01 12.81 -10.67
CA LYS A 180 -40.43 12.57 -10.32
C LYS A 180 -41.39 13.32 -11.23
N LYS A 181 -41.07 14.56 -11.61
CA LYS A 181 -41.90 15.40 -12.52
C LYS A 181 -41.96 14.86 -13.95
N GLN A 182 -41.00 14.04 -14.39
CA GLN A 182 -40.98 13.48 -15.75
C GLN A 182 -42.02 12.37 -15.96
N ASN A 183 -42.62 12.26 -17.14
CA ASN A 183 -43.64 11.24 -17.42
C ASN A 183 -43.09 9.86 -17.83
N LYS A 184 -41.76 9.71 -17.94
CA LYS A 184 -41.11 8.45 -18.36
C LYS A 184 -40.70 7.57 -17.17
N LYS A 185 -40.62 6.26 -17.42
CA LYS A 185 -40.14 5.25 -16.45
C LYS A 185 -38.62 5.12 -16.45
N GLU A 186 -38.00 5.18 -17.61
CA GLU A 186 -36.54 5.19 -17.76
C GLU A 186 -36.13 6.61 -18.10
N LEU A 187 -35.25 7.16 -17.28
CA LEU A 187 -34.82 8.55 -17.33
C LEU A 187 -33.30 8.61 -17.43
N THR A 188 -32.81 9.56 -18.22
CA THR A 188 -31.39 9.94 -18.22
C THR A 188 -31.27 11.40 -17.81
N ALA A 189 -30.44 11.70 -16.82
CA ALA A 189 -30.13 13.06 -16.40
C ALA A 189 -28.66 13.37 -16.70
N LEU A 190 -28.39 14.61 -17.12
CA LEU A 190 -27.02 15.14 -17.23
C LEU A 190 -26.78 16.10 -16.08
N PHE A 191 -25.80 15.83 -15.23
CA PHE A 191 -25.50 16.64 -14.06
C PHE A 191 -24.09 17.22 -14.17
N ILE A 192 -23.99 18.55 -14.25
CA ILE A 192 -22.74 19.30 -14.32
C ILE A 192 -22.38 19.77 -12.91
N CYS A 193 -21.25 19.34 -12.38
CA CYS A 193 -20.81 19.76 -11.04
C CYS A 193 -19.29 19.79 -10.89
N ASP A 194 -18.84 20.41 -9.80
CA ASP A 194 -17.43 20.38 -9.42
C ASP A 194 -16.97 18.93 -9.17
N LYS A 195 -15.74 18.63 -9.57
CA LYS A 195 -15.15 17.30 -9.40
C LYS A 195 -15.12 16.85 -7.94
N ASN A 196 -14.98 17.77 -7.00
CA ASN A 196 -14.94 17.44 -5.57
C ASN A 196 -16.26 16.83 -5.07
N HIS A 197 -17.38 17.07 -5.76
CA HIS A 197 -18.69 16.50 -5.43
C HIS A 197 -18.90 15.08 -5.98
N PHE A 198 -18.00 14.56 -6.81
CA PHE A 198 -18.22 13.28 -7.49
C PHE A 198 -18.40 12.13 -6.51
N ASP A 199 -17.53 12.03 -5.51
CA ASP A 199 -17.48 10.87 -4.64
C ASP A 199 -18.75 10.73 -3.78
N GLY A 200 -19.24 11.82 -3.20
CA GLY A 200 -20.47 11.77 -2.40
C GLY A 200 -21.74 11.71 -3.24
N ILE A 201 -21.79 12.32 -4.43
CA ILE A 201 -22.91 12.11 -5.37
C ILE A 201 -22.98 10.65 -5.86
N ILE A 202 -21.83 10.03 -6.14
CA ILE A 202 -21.76 8.59 -6.47
C ILE A 202 -22.25 7.74 -5.30
N PHE A 203 -21.83 8.06 -4.08
CA PHE A 203 -22.27 7.35 -2.88
C PHE A 203 -23.80 7.39 -2.77
N LEU A 204 -24.39 8.58 -2.89
CA LEU A 204 -25.85 8.76 -2.87
C LEU A 204 -26.54 8.04 -4.03
N ALA A 205 -25.98 8.10 -5.25
CA ALA A 205 -26.53 7.39 -6.40
C ALA A 205 -26.58 5.88 -6.15
N LYS A 206 -25.55 5.29 -5.55
CA LYS A 206 -25.52 3.87 -5.19
C LYS A 206 -26.56 3.51 -4.14
N GLU A 207 -26.65 4.28 -3.06
CA GLU A 207 -27.65 4.06 -1.99
C GLU A 207 -29.09 4.13 -2.51
N LEU A 208 -29.31 4.94 -3.56
CA LEU A 208 -30.62 5.14 -4.19
C LEU A 208 -30.87 4.23 -5.41
N GLU A 209 -29.98 3.29 -5.70
CA GLU A 209 -30.04 2.38 -6.86
C GLU A 209 -30.13 3.12 -8.21
N ILE A 210 -29.47 4.27 -8.32
CA ILE A 210 -29.38 5.09 -9.53
C ILE A 210 -28.15 4.62 -10.33
N GLU A 211 -28.35 4.28 -11.59
CA GLU A 211 -27.23 4.01 -12.50
C GLU A 211 -26.47 5.30 -12.76
N TYR A 212 -25.14 5.27 -12.80
CA TYR A 212 -24.36 6.49 -13.04
C TYR A 212 -23.20 6.26 -14.01
N GLU A 213 -22.78 7.33 -14.67
CA GLU A 213 -21.63 7.35 -15.55
C GLU A 213 -20.84 8.65 -15.33
N LEU A 214 -19.52 8.53 -15.11
CA LEU A 214 -18.64 9.66 -14.85
C LEU A 214 -17.93 10.11 -16.11
N ILE A 215 -17.90 11.43 -16.32
CA ILE A 215 -17.17 12.07 -17.41
C ILE A 215 -16.28 13.16 -16.83
N ASN A 216 -14.99 12.83 -16.66
CA ASN A 216 -13.97 13.81 -16.31
C ASN A 216 -13.50 14.56 -17.54
N ILE A 217 -12.97 15.77 -17.33
CA ILE A 217 -12.39 16.61 -18.37
C ILE A 217 -10.89 16.70 -18.17
N LYS A 218 -10.15 16.38 -19.23
CA LYS A 218 -8.74 16.77 -19.31
C LYS A 218 -8.63 18.00 -20.19
N LYS A 219 -8.09 19.09 -19.62
CA LYS A 219 -7.72 20.29 -20.34
C LYS A 219 -6.29 20.18 -20.84
N VAL A 220 -6.08 20.33 -22.14
CA VAL A 220 -4.74 20.37 -22.75
C VAL A 220 -4.56 21.71 -23.41
N ALA A 221 -3.55 22.45 -22.99
CA ALA A 221 -3.27 23.77 -23.52
C ALA A 221 -2.27 23.64 -24.69
N LYS A 222 -2.68 24.02 -25.91
CA LYS A 222 -1.89 23.92 -27.15
C LYS A 222 -1.51 25.29 -27.69
N GLY A 223 -0.22 25.55 -27.88
CA GLY A 223 0.26 26.78 -28.54
C GLY A 223 0.55 27.95 -27.61
N LEU A 224 0.52 27.74 -26.28
CA LEU A 224 1.00 28.72 -25.29
C LEU A 224 2.47 29.09 -25.50
N ASP A 225 3.26 28.13 -25.96
CA ASP A 225 4.68 28.27 -26.33
C ASP A 225 4.90 29.21 -27.53
N LYS A 226 3.84 29.52 -28.29
CA LYS A 226 3.88 30.35 -29.51
C LYS A 226 3.17 31.69 -29.36
N ALA A 227 2.50 31.93 -28.23
CA ALA A 227 1.78 33.17 -28.01
C ALA A 227 2.75 34.32 -27.68
N SER A 228 2.58 35.46 -28.35
CA SER A 228 3.45 36.63 -28.17
C SER A 228 2.85 37.68 -27.24
N SER A 229 1.54 37.59 -26.98
CA SER A 229 0.82 38.49 -26.07
C SER A 229 -0.31 37.76 -25.33
N VAL A 230 -0.78 38.34 -24.22
CA VAL A 230 -1.98 37.87 -23.50
C VAL A 230 -3.22 37.91 -24.39
N LYS A 231 -3.29 38.89 -25.30
CA LYS A 231 -4.41 39.03 -26.24
C LYS A 231 -4.47 37.86 -27.24
N ASP A 232 -3.32 37.39 -27.72
CA ASP A 232 -3.24 36.23 -28.62
C ASP A 232 -3.78 34.95 -27.95
N ILE A 233 -3.55 34.81 -26.65
CA ILE A 233 -4.03 33.67 -25.84
C ILE A 233 -5.54 33.76 -25.61
N LEU A 234 -6.07 34.96 -25.37
CA LEU A 234 -7.52 35.16 -25.16
C LEU A 234 -8.33 34.98 -26.46
N GLU A 235 -7.72 35.23 -27.62
CA GLU A 235 -8.37 35.08 -28.94
C GLU A 235 -8.22 33.68 -29.55
N SER A 236 -7.19 32.93 -29.18
CA SER A 236 -7.01 31.53 -29.61
C SER A 236 -7.63 30.58 -28.59
N SER A 237 -8.50 29.67 -29.03
CA SER A 237 -8.93 28.60 -28.11
C SER A 237 -7.82 27.57 -27.95
N VAL A 238 -6.95 27.83 -26.98
CA VAL A 238 -5.78 27.02 -26.64
C VAL A 238 -6.19 25.72 -25.94
N LEU A 239 -7.43 25.59 -25.45
CA LEU A 239 -7.88 24.49 -24.59
C LEU A 239 -8.58 23.39 -25.40
N GLU A 240 -7.99 22.20 -25.43
CA GLU A 240 -8.67 20.98 -25.87
C GLU A 240 -9.27 20.24 -24.67
N ILE A 241 -10.55 19.89 -24.77
CA ILE A 241 -11.31 19.15 -23.74
C ILE A 241 -11.45 17.69 -24.18
N MET A 242 -10.80 16.78 -23.45
CA MET A 242 -10.92 15.35 -23.70
C MET A 242 -11.76 14.68 -22.59
N PRO A 243 -12.87 13.99 -22.92
CA PRO A 243 -13.59 13.20 -21.93
C PRO A 243 -12.81 11.96 -21.54
N ILE A 244 -12.62 11.75 -20.23
CA ILE A 244 -12.07 10.53 -19.67
C ILE A 244 -13.20 9.78 -18.95
N LYS A 245 -13.58 8.61 -19.49
CA LYS A 245 -14.45 7.68 -18.76
C LYS A 245 -13.63 7.02 -17.65
N VAL A 246 -13.87 7.44 -16.41
CA VAL A 246 -13.21 6.83 -15.24
C VAL A 246 -14.00 5.61 -14.78
N LYS A 247 -13.49 4.40 -15.08
CA LYS A 247 -13.89 3.22 -14.31
C LYS A 247 -13.12 3.25 -12.99
N LYS A 248 -13.67 3.87 -11.94
CA LYS A 248 -13.08 3.81 -10.58
C LYS A 248 -13.11 2.35 -10.15
N LYS A 249 -11.95 1.69 -10.19
CA LYS A 249 -11.79 0.31 -9.70
C LYS A 249 -12.02 0.38 -8.19
N GLU A 250 -13.00 -0.35 -7.66
CA GLU A 250 -13.18 -0.48 -6.21
C GLU A 250 -11.82 -0.80 -5.58
N LYS A 251 -11.36 0.02 -4.63
CA LYS A 251 -10.20 -0.31 -3.80
C LYS A 251 -10.63 -1.55 -3.01
N LYS A 252 -10.06 -2.71 -3.35
CA LYS A 252 -10.29 -3.93 -2.57
C LYS A 252 -9.28 -3.94 -1.43
N GLU A 253 -9.77 -4.04 -0.20
CA GLU A 253 -8.93 -4.10 1.00
C GLU A 253 -8.02 -5.32 0.94
N LYS A 254 -6.74 -5.15 1.28
CA LYS A 254 -5.75 -6.21 1.36
C LYS A 254 -5.67 -6.71 2.80
N LEU A 255 -6.03 -7.97 3.02
CA LEU A 255 -5.97 -8.59 4.34
C LEU A 255 -4.85 -9.62 4.42
N LEU A 256 -4.08 -9.56 5.50
CA LEU A 256 -3.08 -10.56 5.87
C LEU A 256 -3.56 -11.33 7.10
N TYR A 257 -3.81 -12.63 6.98
CA TYR A 257 -4.03 -13.51 8.12
C TYR A 257 -2.69 -14.06 8.57
N PHE A 258 -2.21 -13.63 9.73
CA PHE A 258 -0.91 -14.02 10.27
C PHE A 258 -1.10 -15.14 11.31
N PHE A 259 -0.68 -16.34 10.95
CA PHE A 259 -0.67 -17.52 11.82
C PHE A 259 0.73 -17.72 12.40
N ASP A 260 0.86 -17.53 13.71
CA ASP A 260 2.11 -17.67 14.45
C ASP A 260 2.02 -18.84 15.44
N THR A 261 3.01 -19.73 15.43
CA THR A 261 3.07 -20.87 16.35
C THR A 261 3.35 -20.46 17.80
N ASP A 262 3.89 -19.26 18.03
CA ASP A 262 4.35 -18.82 19.33
C ASP A 262 3.21 -18.26 20.20
N ASP A 263 3.46 -18.09 21.50
CA ASP A 263 2.48 -17.56 22.46
C ASP A 263 1.96 -16.15 22.09
N TYR A 264 2.80 -15.39 21.39
CA TYR A 264 2.52 -14.05 20.91
C TYR A 264 2.99 -13.94 19.46
N CYS A 265 2.19 -13.30 18.62
CA CYS A 265 2.60 -12.99 17.25
C CYS A 265 3.78 -12.03 17.23
N SER A 266 4.72 -12.29 16.32
CA SER A 266 5.90 -11.44 16.10
C SER A 266 5.52 -9.99 15.73
N PRO A 267 5.95 -8.98 16.52
CA PRO A 267 5.74 -7.58 16.15
C PRO A 267 6.49 -7.19 14.87
N PHE A 268 7.65 -7.79 14.64
CA PHE A 268 8.45 -7.56 13.44
C PHE A 268 7.65 -7.91 12.18
N ASP A 269 7.05 -9.10 12.15
CA ASP A 269 6.32 -9.57 10.97
C ASP A 269 4.97 -8.86 10.82
N THR A 270 4.36 -8.45 11.94
CA THR A 270 3.16 -7.61 11.92
C THR A 270 3.45 -6.24 11.27
N ASN A 271 4.55 -5.59 11.65
CA ASN A 271 4.97 -4.33 11.06
C ASN A 271 5.32 -4.50 9.57
N MET A 272 6.02 -5.57 9.21
CA MET A 272 6.33 -5.90 7.82
C MET A 272 5.07 -6.02 6.96
N GLY A 273 3.99 -6.63 7.51
CA GLY A 273 2.68 -6.67 6.85
C GLY A 273 2.14 -5.29 6.52
N TYR A 274 2.14 -4.35 7.48
CA TYR A 274 1.68 -2.99 7.22
C TYR A 274 2.60 -2.23 6.25
N ASP A 275 3.92 -2.34 6.42
CA ASP A 275 4.92 -1.69 5.56
C ASP A 275 4.82 -2.17 4.09
N ALA A 276 4.42 -3.42 3.87
CA ALA A 276 4.17 -3.97 2.53
C ALA A 276 2.85 -3.49 1.89
N GLY A 277 2.02 -2.74 2.63
CA GLY A 277 0.80 -2.10 2.13
C GLY A 277 -0.46 -2.96 2.27
N PHE A 278 -0.51 -3.86 3.26
CA PHE A 278 -1.76 -4.48 3.68
C PHE A 278 -2.62 -3.47 4.46
N ASP A 279 -3.94 -3.46 4.22
CA ASP A 279 -4.85 -2.54 4.92
C ASP A 279 -5.14 -3.05 6.34
N ALA A 280 -5.05 -4.36 6.59
CA ALA A 280 -5.07 -4.94 7.93
C ALA A 280 -4.26 -6.24 8.03
N VAL A 281 -3.60 -6.41 9.17
CA VAL A 281 -2.94 -7.65 9.59
C VAL A 281 -3.73 -8.25 10.76
N VAL A 282 -4.21 -9.47 10.60
CA VAL A 282 -5.03 -10.19 11.58
C VAL A 282 -4.20 -11.30 12.23
N PRO A 283 -3.65 -11.08 13.44
CA PRO A 283 -2.76 -12.02 14.10
C PRO A 283 -3.53 -13.13 14.84
N TYR A 284 -3.06 -14.37 14.70
CA TYR A 284 -3.44 -15.53 15.49
C TYR A 284 -2.19 -16.18 16.07
N CYS A 285 -2.08 -16.20 17.39
CA CYS A 285 -0.98 -16.85 18.11
C CYS A 285 -1.34 -18.28 18.51
N ARG A 286 -0.33 -19.08 18.90
CA ARG A 286 -0.45 -20.49 19.30
C ARG A 286 -1.17 -21.33 18.25
N MET A 287 -0.93 -21.01 16.98
CA MET A 287 -1.53 -21.71 15.88
C MET A 287 -0.96 -23.11 15.76
N THR A 288 -1.85 -24.06 15.48
CA THR A 288 -1.53 -25.45 15.15
C THR A 288 -2.28 -25.84 13.87
N ALA A 289 -1.76 -26.83 13.14
CA ALA A 289 -2.28 -27.23 11.84
C ALA A 289 -3.75 -27.71 11.89
N ASP A 290 -4.22 -28.26 13.01
CA ASP A 290 -5.60 -28.71 13.19
C ASP A 290 -6.61 -27.55 13.32
N MET A 291 -6.18 -26.37 13.77
CA MET A 291 -7.03 -25.17 13.86
C MET A 291 -7.25 -24.49 12.51
N VAL A 292 -6.32 -24.67 11.57
CA VAL A 292 -6.26 -23.97 10.29
C VAL A 292 -7.51 -24.14 9.42
N PRO A 293 -8.06 -25.35 9.19
CA PRO A 293 -9.11 -25.53 8.19
C PRO A 293 -10.35 -24.68 8.45
N LYS A 294 -10.76 -24.59 9.72
CA LYS A 294 -11.94 -23.81 10.11
C LYS A 294 -11.71 -22.30 9.92
N LEU A 295 -10.54 -21.80 10.32
CA LEU A 295 -10.21 -20.37 10.19
C LEU A 295 -10.05 -19.94 8.74
N VAL A 296 -9.40 -20.77 7.92
CA VAL A 296 -9.22 -20.51 6.49
C VAL A 296 -10.56 -20.49 5.76
N GLN A 297 -11.46 -21.43 6.06
CA GLN A 297 -12.82 -21.45 5.51
C GLN A 297 -13.64 -20.21 5.90
N ASP A 298 -13.60 -19.82 7.17
CA ASP A 298 -14.32 -18.63 7.65
C ASP A 298 -13.79 -17.34 6.98
N ALA A 299 -12.47 -17.21 6.87
CA ALA A 299 -11.82 -16.11 6.18
C ALA A 299 -12.13 -16.07 4.66
N MET A 300 -12.17 -17.23 3.99
CA MET A 300 -12.40 -17.26 2.54
C MET A 300 -13.86 -16.98 2.16
N PHE A 301 -14.84 -17.50 2.92
CA PHE A 301 -16.26 -17.38 2.61
C PHE A 301 -16.88 -16.06 3.08
N SER A 302 -16.21 -15.34 3.99
CA SER A 302 -16.63 -14.01 4.42
C SER A 302 -16.26 -12.88 3.42
N ARG A 303 -15.52 -13.19 2.35
CA ARG A 303 -15.07 -12.19 1.35
C ARG A 303 -15.54 -12.51 -0.06
N LYS A 304 -15.67 -11.47 -0.89
CA LYS A 304 -15.94 -11.62 -2.33
C LYS A 304 -14.80 -12.40 -3.01
N VAL A 305 -15.16 -13.27 -3.97
CA VAL A 305 -14.17 -13.99 -4.80
C VAL A 305 -13.16 -13.03 -5.42
N GLY A 306 -11.87 -13.34 -5.27
CA GLY A 306 -10.77 -12.51 -5.75
C GLY A 306 -10.59 -11.18 -5.00
N ALA A 307 -11.07 -11.08 -3.76
CA ALA A 307 -10.60 -10.08 -2.82
C ALA A 307 -9.14 -10.40 -2.40
N PRO A 308 -8.23 -9.41 -2.31
CA PRO A 308 -6.84 -9.67 -1.92
C PRO A 308 -6.75 -10.16 -0.46
N THR A 309 -6.52 -11.45 -0.30
CA THR A 309 -6.29 -12.12 0.99
C THR A 309 -4.98 -12.89 0.89
N VAL A 310 -4.14 -12.80 1.92
CA VAL A 310 -2.89 -13.55 2.01
C VAL A 310 -2.83 -14.22 3.37
N TYR A 311 -2.33 -15.46 3.42
CA TYR A 311 -2.01 -16.14 4.67
C TYR A 311 -0.50 -16.10 4.88
N PHE A 312 -0.04 -15.66 6.04
CA PHE A 312 1.36 -15.69 6.42
C PHE A 312 1.54 -16.60 7.62
N VAL A 313 2.51 -17.50 7.53
CA VAL A 313 2.84 -18.49 8.57
C VAL A 313 4.23 -18.18 9.12
N GLY A 314 4.28 -17.84 10.40
CA GLY A 314 5.50 -17.56 11.15
C GLY A 314 5.58 -18.34 12.45
N GLY A 315 6.43 -17.87 13.36
CA GLY A 315 6.67 -18.51 14.66
C GLY A 315 7.92 -19.39 14.71
N SER A 316 8.29 -19.82 15.91
CA SER A 316 9.55 -20.48 16.20
C SER A 316 9.54 -21.99 15.93
N ASN A 317 8.36 -22.62 15.84
CA ASN A 317 8.24 -24.04 15.52
C ASN A 317 8.15 -24.24 14.00
N VAL A 318 9.30 -24.52 13.38
CA VAL A 318 9.42 -24.72 11.92
C VAL A 318 8.57 -25.88 11.42
N GLU A 319 8.59 -27.01 12.11
CA GLU A 319 7.85 -28.20 11.68
C GLU A 319 6.34 -27.95 11.71
N GLU A 320 5.86 -27.28 12.76
CA GLU A 320 4.44 -26.90 12.84
C GLU A 320 4.07 -25.82 11.82
N SER A 321 4.97 -24.88 11.54
CA SER A 321 4.79 -23.87 10.49
C SER A 321 4.64 -24.51 9.10
N GLU A 322 5.47 -25.52 8.78
CA GLU A 322 5.34 -26.30 7.54
C GLU A 322 3.96 -26.98 7.45
N LYS A 323 3.51 -27.62 8.55
CA LYS A 323 2.19 -28.27 8.62
C LYS A 323 1.04 -27.27 8.48
N ILE A 324 1.15 -26.09 9.10
CA ILE A 324 0.15 -25.02 8.98
C ILE A 324 0.06 -24.54 7.53
N ALA A 325 1.19 -24.26 6.87
CA ALA A 325 1.19 -23.83 5.48
C ALA A 325 0.55 -24.89 4.56
N GLU A 326 0.86 -26.17 4.78
CA GLU A 326 0.23 -27.27 4.04
C GLU A 326 -1.28 -27.35 4.32
N ALA A 327 -1.71 -27.19 5.57
CA ALA A 327 -3.11 -27.19 5.97
C ALA A 327 -3.88 -26.01 5.34
N VAL A 328 -3.27 -24.81 5.25
CA VAL A 328 -3.86 -23.67 4.54
C VAL A 328 -4.06 -24.04 3.08
N LEU A 329 -3.01 -24.52 2.41
CA LEU A 329 -3.06 -24.89 0.99
C LEU A 329 -4.12 -25.97 0.71
N LYS A 330 -4.29 -26.95 1.60
CA LYS A 330 -5.33 -28.01 1.49
C LYS A 330 -6.74 -27.48 1.74
N SER A 331 -6.89 -26.41 2.51
CA SER A 331 -8.19 -25.83 2.86
C SER A 331 -8.74 -24.88 1.79
N LEU A 332 -7.90 -24.35 0.91
CA LEU A 332 -8.30 -23.50 -0.21
C LEU A 332 -9.03 -24.31 -1.29
N VAL A 333 -10.17 -23.80 -1.77
CA VAL A 333 -11.02 -24.45 -2.78
C VAL A 333 -11.37 -23.48 -3.92
N PRO A 334 -11.30 -23.88 -5.20
CA PRO A 334 -11.71 -23.00 -6.30
C PRO A 334 -13.18 -22.54 -6.18
N PRO A 335 -13.53 -21.28 -6.50
CA PRO A 335 -12.66 -20.17 -6.93
C PRO A 335 -12.05 -19.34 -5.78
N PHE A 336 -12.19 -19.79 -4.52
CA PHE A 336 -11.71 -19.15 -3.31
C PHE A 336 -10.27 -19.56 -2.99
N GLU A 337 -9.34 -18.98 -3.73
CA GLU A 337 -7.92 -19.24 -3.59
C GLU A 337 -7.16 -18.00 -3.13
N SER A 338 -6.08 -18.21 -2.40
CA SER A 338 -5.22 -17.15 -1.87
C SER A 338 -3.78 -17.63 -1.76
N PRO A 339 -2.79 -16.74 -1.93
CA PRO A 339 -1.40 -17.08 -1.70
C PRO A 339 -1.09 -17.28 -0.22
N VAL A 340 -0.06 -18.08 0.03
CA VAL A 340 0.44 -18.44 1.36
C VAL A 340 1.93 -18.12 1.41
N ILE A 341 2.36 -17.40 2.44
CA ILE A 341 3.77 -17.12 2.74
C ILE A 341 4.15 -17.96 3.96
N ILE A 342 5.33 -18.58 3.95
CA ILE A 342 5.91 -19.25 5.12
C ILE A 342 7.31 -18.72 5.38
N ASP A 343 7.54 -18.17 6.57
CA ASP A 343 8.87 -17.70 7.00
C ASP A 343 9.05 -17.78 8.53
N PRO A 344 9.17 -18.98 9.11
CA PRO A 344 9.25 -19.17 10.56
C PRO A 344 10.47 -18.44 11.15
N ARG A 345 10.22 -17.38 11.93
CA ARG A 345 11.23 -16.47 12.50
C ARG A 345 12.27 -15.98 11.46
N GLY A 346 11.84 -15.75 10.22
CA GLY A 346 12.73 -15.28 9.17
C GLY A 346 13.68 -16.35 8.61
N ALA A 347 13.45 -17.65 8.87
CA ALA A 347 14.35 -18.71 8.48
C ALA A 347 14.56 -18.81 6.97
N HIS A 348 13.49 -18.70 6.18
CA HIS A 348 13.53 -18.83 4.72
C HIS A 348 14.23 -17.62 4.10
N THR A 349 13.85 -16.42 4.50
CA THR A 349 14.40 -15.17 3.95
C THR A 349 15.84 -14.95 4.38
N THR A 350 16.20 -15.27 5.63
CA THR A 350 17.59 -15.17 6.12
C THR A 350 18.48 -16.20 5.43
N ALA A 351 18.06 -17.47 5.34
CA ALA A 351 18.82 -18.49 4.65
C ALA A 351 19.06 -18.13 3.18
N SER A 352 18.01 -17.67 2.50
CA SER A 352 18.09 -17.19 1.12
C SER A 352 19.08 -16.04 0.95
N ALA A 353 19.07 -15.07 1.87
CA ALA A 353 20.03 -13.97 1.88
C ALA A 353 21.48 -14.46 2.09
N ILE A 354 21.71 -15.38 3.03
CA ILE A 354 23.04 -15.98 3.28
C ILE A 354 23.58 -16.61 1.99
N VAL A 355 22.80 -17.47 1.34
CA VAL A 355 23.27 -18.19 0.15
C VAL A 355 23.50 -17.22 -1.01
N ALA A 356 22.55 -16.31 -1.28
CA ALA A 356 22.69 -15.34 -2.36
C ALA A 356 23.90 -14.41 -2.18
N LYS A 357 24.12 -13.90 -0.96
CA LYS A 357 25.30 -13.08 -0.62
C LYS A 357 26.60 -13.86 -0.72
N THR A 358 26.59 -15.12 -0.31
CA THR A 358 27.74 -16.01 -0.49
C THR A 358 28.08 -16.15 -1.97
N ILE A 359 27.10 -16.32 -2.86
CA ILE A 359 27.33 -16.42 -4.30
C ILE A 359 27.83 -15.10 -4.89
N GLU A 360 27.26 -13.96 -4.48
CA GLU A 360 27.73 -12.62 -4.88
C GLU A 360 29.23 -12.47 -4.59
N VAL A 361 29.63 -12.72 -3.34
CA VAL A 361 31.03 -12.62 -2.92
C VAL A 361 31.90 -13.68 -3.61
N ALA A 362 31.43 -14.91 -3.74
CA ALA A 362 32.14 -15.98 -4.46
C ALA A 362 32.48 -15.56 -5.90
N ARG A 363 31.54 -14.94 -6.61
CA ARG A 363 31.76 -14.45 -7.98
C ARG A 363 32.77 -13.32 -8.04
N ILE A 364 32.76 -12.40 -7.08
CA ILE A 364 33.77 -11.33 -6.96
C ILE A 364 35.17 -11.93 -6.83
N HIS A 365 35.30 -13.02 -6.07
CA HIS A 365 36.57 -13.75 -5.85
C HIS A 365 36.84 -14.87 -6.86
N GLY A 366 36.22 -14.82 -8.04
CA GLY A 366 36.52 -15.73 -9.16
C GLY A 366 35.96 -17.15 -9.04
N ILE A 367 35.03 -17.39 -8.12
CA ILE A 367 34.27 -18.64 -8.00
C ILE A 367 32.94 -18.45 -8.74
N GLN A 368 32.78 -19.14 -9.88
CA GLN A 368 31.62 -18.99 -10.76
C GLN A 368 30.30 -19.39 -10.09
N ASP A 369 30.30 -20.52 -9.38
CA ASP A 369 29.16 -21.07 -8.64
C ASP A 369 29.63 -21.90 -7.42
N LEU A 370 28.68 -22.39 -6.63
CA LEU A 370 28.94 -23.18 -5.41
C LEU A 370 29.03 -24.69 -5.67
N SER A 371 28.94 -25.14 -6.93
CA SER A 371 28.94 -26.57 -7.27
C SER A 371 30.27 -27.21 -6.85
N GLY A 372 30.18 -28.32 -6.10
CA GLY A 372 31.33 -29.03 -5.56
C GLY A 372 32.10 -28.31 -4.44
N LYS A 373 31.74 -27.06 -4.10
CA LYS A 373 32.36 -26.30 -3.02
C LYS A 373 31.95 -26.85 -1.66
N LYS A 374 32.91 -26.89 -0.73
CA LYS A 374 32.65 -27.35 0.64
C LYS A 374 32.16 -26.19 1.50
N ILE A 375 30.91 -26.29 1.96
CA ILE A 375 30.26 -25.29 2.81
C ILE A 375 30.05 -25.89 4.20
N VAL A 376 30.64 -25.26 5.23
CA VAL A 376 30.48 -25.70 6.61
C VAL A 376 29.52 -24.77 7.34
N CYS A 377 28.40 -25.32 7.81
CA CYS A 377 27.34 -24.65 8.54
C CYS A 377 27.48 -24.94 10.05
N LEU A 378 28.20 -24.06 10.74
CA LEU A 378 28.44 -24.12 12.18
C LEU A 378 27.18 -23.74 12.96
N GLY A 379 26.75 -24.63 13.86
CA GLY A 379 25.48 -24.46 14.58
C GLY A 379 24.24 -24.60 13.67
N GLY A 380 24.40 -25.24 12.50
CA GLY A 380 23.39 -25.31 11.45
C GLY A 380 22.14 -26.12 11.74
N THR A 381 21.98 -26.65 12.95
CA THR A 381 20.76 -27.40 13.33
C THR A 381 19.55 -26.50 13.58
N GLY A 382 19.75 -25.17 13.67
CA GLY A 382 18.65 -24.22 13.77
C GLY A 382 17.91 -23.99 12.44
N PRO A 383 16.73 -23.35 12.45
CA PRO A 383 15.89 -23.12 11.28
C PRO A 383 16.65 -22.54 10.07
N VAL A 384 17.38 -21.44 10.28
CA VAL A 384 18.15 -20.77 9.22
C VAL A 384 19.21 -21.70 8.63
N GLY A 385 19.94 -22.43 9.47
CA GLY A 385 21.00 -23.33 9.03
C GLY A 385 20.50 -24.51 8.21
N GLN A 386 19.35 -25.09 8.60
CA GLN A 386 18.73 -26.18 7.87
C GLN A 386 18.31 -25.75 6.46
N ILE A 387 17.64 -24.60 6.34
CA ILE A 387 17.17 -24.08 5.04
C ILE A 387 18.35 -23.64 4.16
N ALA A 388 19.36 -22.98 4.75
CA ALA A 388 20.56 -22.58 4.00
C ALA A 388 21.30 -23.81 3.46
N ALA A 389 21.38 -24.88 4.25
CA ALA A 389 21.96 -26.15 3.82
C ALA A 389 21.15 -26.81 2.69
N LEU A 390 19.81 -26.79 2.77
CA LEU A 390 18.94 -27.28 1.70
C LEU A 390 19.17 -26.53 0.38
N ILE A 391 19.16 -25.19 0.42
CA ILE A 391 19.39 -24.35 -0.76
C ILE A 391 20.79 -24.65 -1.34
N ALA A 392 21.82 -24.69 -0.52
CA ALA A 392 23.19 -24.97 -0.95
C ALA A 392 23.34 -26.37 -1.57
N ALA A 393 22.73 -27.39 -0.96
CA ALA A 393 22.75 -28.76 -1.47
C ALA A 393 22.07 -28.85 -2.84
N LYS A 394 20.95 -28.14 -3.04
CA LYS A 394 20.28 -28.05 -4.35
C LYS A 394 21.09 -27.29 -5.40
N LEU A 395 22.00 -26.42 -4.99
CA LEU A 395 23.02 -25.79 -5.84
C LEU A 395 24.28 -26.66 -6.00
N HIS A 396 24.19 -27.94 -5.65
CA HIS A 396 25.25 -28.94 -5.75
C HIS A 396 26.50 -28.69 -4.90
N ALA A 397 26.39 -27.88 -3.84
CA ALA A 397 27.47 -27.70 -2.86
C ALA A 397 27.59 -28.90 -1.92
N ASN A 398 28.81 -29.20 -1.46
CA ASN A 398 29.08 -30.23 -0.45
C ASN A 398 28.90 -29.62 0.95
N VAL A 399 27.72 -29.83 1.55
CA VAL A 399 27.34 -29.14 2.80
C VAL A 399 27.63 -30.00 4.02
N VAL A 400 28.24 -29.41 5.04
CA VAL A 400 28.46 -30.02 6.37
C VAL A 400 27.71 -29.20 7.42
N ILE A 401 26.79 -29.81 8.16
CA ILE A 401 26.12 -29.22 9.31
C ILE A 401 26.75 -29.75 10.59
N THR A 402 27.06 -28.86 11.54
CA THR A 402 27.63 -29.27 12.83
C THR A 402 26.64 -29.19 14.00
N SER A 403 26.80 -30.10 14.96
CA SER A 403 26.14 -30.02 16.27
C SER A 403 26.92 -30.79 17.32
N ARG A 404 26.66 -30.50 18.60
CA ARG A 404 27.24 -31.20 19.76
C ARG A 404 26.65 -32.59 20.01
N ARG A 405 25.61 -32.96 19.27
CA ARG A 405 24.90 -34.25 19.36
C ARG A 405 25.05 -35.00 18.04
N GLU A 406 25.88 -36.03 18.02
CA GLU A 406 26.25 -36.77 16.80
C GLU A 406 25.04 -37.46 16.14
N ASP A 407 24.31 -38.29 16.89
CA ASP A 407 23.15 -39.02 16.35
C ASP A 407 22.07 -38.09 15.81
N PHE A 408 21.86 -36.95 16.47
CA PHE A 408 20.88 -35.96 16.07
C PHE A 408 21.29 -35.29 14.76
N VAL A 409 22.54 -34.86 14.62
CA VAL A 409 22.98 -34.14 13.42
C VAL A 409 23.06 -35.05 12.20
N LYS A 410 23.43 -36.33 12.36
CA LYS A 410 23.42 -37.32 11.27
C LYS A 410 22.00 -37.56 10.75
N LYS A 411 21.05 -37.84 11.65
CA LYS A 411 19.64 -38.03 11.27
C LYS A 411 19.03 -36.79 10.62
N LEU A 412 19.36 -35.60 11.14
CA LEU A 412 18.91 -34.35 10.54
C LEU A 412 19.47 -34.19 9.12
N ALA A 413 20.76 -34.42 8.93
CA ALA A 413 21.40 -34.30 7.62
C ALA A 413 20.84 -35.31 6.59
N GLU A 414 20.54 -36.54 7.01
CA GLU A 414 19.84 -37.54 6.19
C GLU A 414 18.45 -37.03 5.78
N SER A 415 17.65 -36.56 6.72
CA SER A 415 16.31 -36.02 6.45
C SER A 415 16.35 -34.79 5.53
N LEU A 416 17.31 -33.88 5.73
CA LEU A 416 17.47 -32.72 4.85
C LEU A 416 17.94 -33.13 3.45
N THR A 417 18.81 -34.13 3.33
CA THR A 417 19.24 -34.66 2.03
C THR A 417 18.04 -35.25 1.27
N GLU A 418 17.16 -35.99 1.96
CA GLU A 418 15.92 -36.50 1.37
C GLU A 418 14.99 -35.36 0.94
N LYS A 419 14.77 -34.35 1.81
CA LYS A 419 13.98 -33.16 1.49
C LYS A 419 14.55 -32.34 0.32
N ALA A 420 15.88 -32.34 0.13
CA ALA A 420 16.54 -31.60 -0.95
C ALA A 420 16.30 -32.22 -2.34
N GLY A 421 15.93 -33.51 -2.40
CA GLY A 421 15.66 -34.23 -3.64
C GLY A 421 16.88 -34.95 -4.21
N SER A 422 16.65 -35.90 -5.12
CA SER A 422 17.67 -36.82 -5.63
C SER A 422 18.77 -36.17 -6.50
N ALA A 423 18.52 -34.96 -7.01
CA ALA A 423 19.49 -34.19 -7.79
C ALA A 423 20.44 -33.36 -6.90
N ALA A 424 20.13 -33.16 -5.63
CA ALA A 424 20.93 -32.37 -4.70
C ALA A 424 22.18 -33.12 -4.23
N SER A 425 23.22 -32.37 -3.86
CA SER A 425 24.39 -32.92 -3.18
C SER A 425 24.03 -33.38 -1.76
N LYS A 426 24.75 -34.39 -1.26
CA LYS A 426 24.53 -34.92 0.10
C LYS A 426 24.88 -33.87 1.15
N ILE A 427 24.02 -33.73 2.17
CA ILE A 427 24.31 -32.98 3.39
C ILE A 427 24.90 -33.95 4.41
N GLU A 428 26.03 -33.58 5.01
CA GLU A 428 26.71 -34.37 6.04
C GLU A 428 26.52 -33.76 7.43
N GLY A 429 26.15 -34.59 8.41
CA GLY A 429 26.06 -34.18 9.81
C GLY A 429 27.31 -34.60 10.58
N VAL A 430 28.00 -33.65 11.21
CA VAL A 430 29.27 -33.89 11.90
C VAL A 430 29.23 -33.38 13.34
N LEU A 431 29.76 -34.18 14.28
CA LEU A 431 29.95 -33.77 15.67
C LEU A 431 31.01 -32.65 15.75
N ALA A 432 30.67 -31.55 16.42
CA ALA A 432 31.64 -30.53 16.79
C ALA A 432 31.31 -29.98 18.18
N ASP A 433 32.22 -30.15 19.13
CA ASP A 433 32.05 -29.68 20.52
C ASP A 433 33.33 -29.07 21.12
N SER A 434 34.41 -29.00 20.34
CA SER A 434 35.69 -28.42 20.75
C SER A 434 36.31 -27.56 19.64
N GLU A 435 37.21 -26.64 19.99
CA GLU A 435 37.96 -25.84 19.01
C GLU A 435 38.72 -26.70 18.00
N ASP A 436 39.27 -27.83 18.44
CA ASP A 436 39.99 -28.77 17.58
C ASP A 436 39.05 -29.43 16.57
N ASP A 437 37.82 -29.75 16.96
CA ASP A 437 36.82 -30.29 16.04
C ASP A 437 36.40 -29.22 15.02
N PHE A 438 36.12 -28.00 15.48
CA PHE A 438 35.82 -26.88 14.59
C PHE A 438 36.93 -26.70 13.55
N TYR A 439 38.20 -26.62 13.97
CA TYR A 439 39.34 -26.48 13.07
C TYR A 439 39.43 -27.64 12.07
N LYS A 440 39.31 -28.90 12.51
CA LYS A 440 39.35 -30.08 11.63
C LYS A 440 38.28 -30.04 10.55
N ILE A 441 37.11 -29.49 10.86
CA ILE A 441 35.97 -29.41 9.94
C ILE A 441 36.16 -28.24 8.96
N VAL A 442 36.56 -27.05 9.45
CA VAL A 442 36.62 -25.82 8.65
C VAL A 442 37.91 -25.63 7.85
N LYS A 443 39.02 -26.33 8.17
CA LYS A 443 40.31 -26.17 7.48
C LYS A 443 40.22 -26.30 5.95
N ASP A 444 39.38 -27.23 5.48
CA ASP A 444 39.20 -27.55 4.06
C ASP A 444 37.92 -26.92 3.47
N ALA A 445 37.23 -26.06 4.21
CA ALA A 445 36.03 -25.39 3.73
C ALA A 445 36.36 -24.27 2.73
N ASP A 446 35.59 -24.13 1.66
CA ASP A 446 35.60 -22.95 0.81
C ASP A 446 34.77 -21.82 1.45
N VAL A 447 33.66 -22.20 2.11
CA VAL A 447 32.74 -21.27 2.77
C VAL A 447 32.42 -21.75 4.19
N ILE A 448 32.40 -20.81 5.13
CA ILE A 448 32.03 -21.06 6.53
C ILE A 448 30.82 -20.18 6.86
N TRP A 449 29.73 -20.80 7.30
CA TRP A 449 28.54 -20.13 7.82
C TRP A 449 28.43 -20.36 9.32
N SER A 450 28.54 -19.30 10.09
CA SER A 450 28.20 -19.29 11.51
C SER A 450 26.74 -18.88 11.68
N VAL A 451 25.89 -19.87 11.95
CA VAL A 451 24.44 -19.71 12.14
C VAL A 451 23.97 -20.19 13.52
N GLY A 452 24.89 -20.11 14.48
CA GLY A 452 24.68 -20.48 15.87
C GLY A 452 23.72 -19.55 16.61
N LYS A 453 23.45 -19.91 17.88
CA LYS A 453 22.66 -19.07 18.79
C LYS A 453 23.37 -17.73 19.05
N ALA A 454 22.56 -16.71 19.33
CA ALA A 454 23.06 -15.40 19.72
C ALA A 454 24.03 -15.48 20.92
N GLY A 455 25.12 -14.71 20.87
CA GLY A 455 26.14 -14.66 21.92
C GLY A 455 27.03 -15.91 22.05
N ILE A 456 27.04 -16.81 21.07
CA ILE A 456 27.91 -17.99 21.07
C ILE A 456 28.98 -17.83 19.99
N GLN A 457 30.24 -17.82 20.41
CA GLN A 457 31.40 -17.88 19.52
C GLN A 457 31.69 -19.33 19.11
N MET A 458 31.84 -19.56 17.81
CA MET A 458 32.15 -20.87 17.22
C MET A 458 33.62 -20.96 16.80
N LEU A 459 34.18 -19.87 16.25
CA LEU A 459 35.58 -19.81 15.80
C LEU A 459 36.33 -18.72 16.55
N SER A 460 37.33 -19.13 17.33
CA SER A 460 38.25 -18.23 18.04
C SER A 460 39.34 -17.66 17.12
N LYS A 461 40.05 -16.65 17.62
CA LYS A 461 41.19 -16.04 16.94
C LYS A 461 42.27 -17.07 16.59
N GLU A 462 42.51 -18.02 17.50
CA GLU A 462 43.50 -19.08 17.37
C GLU A 462 43.16 -20.02 16.21
N VAL A 463 41.88 -20.37 16.04
CA VAL A 463 41.42 -21.19 14.91
C VAL A 463 41.50 -20.40 13.61
N MET A 464 41.03 -19.15 13.60
CA MET A 464 41.05 -18.29 12.41
C MET A 464 42.45 -18.07 11.86
N ASN A 465 43.45 -17.84 12.73
CA ASN A 465 44.85 -17.67 12.32
C ASN A 465 45.49 -18.94 11.71
N LYS A 466 44.91 -20.12 11.93
CA LYS A 466 45.40 -21.39 11.33
C LYS A 466 44.77 -21.67 9.97
N LEU A 467 43.71 -20.96 9.58
CA LEU A 467 43.01 -21.20 8.33
C LEU A 467 43.84 -20.75 7.14
N ARG A 468 43.75 -21.51 6.05
CA ARG A 468 44.32 -21.13 4.76
C ARG A 468 43.51 -20.00 4.12
N PRO A 469 44.13 -19.16 3.28
CA PRO A 469 43.43 -18.12 2.52
C PRO A 469 42.42 -18.71 1.52
N ASN A 470 41.71 -17.83 0.81
CA ASN A 470 40.65 -18.10 -0.16
C ASN A 470 39.38 -18.70 0.46
N LYS A 471 38.86 -18.04 1.51
CA LYS A 471 37.63 -18.45 2.18
C LYS A 471 36.62 -17.31 2.29
N ILE A 472 35.35 -17.67 2.27
CA ILE A 472 34.25 -16.77 2.61
C ILE A 472 33.69 -17.17 3.96
N ALA A 473 33.55 -16.22 4.86
CA ALA A 473 32.98 -16.41 6.19
C ALA A 473 31.73 -15.56 6.35
N VAL A 474 30.63 -16.17 6.80
CA VAL A 474 29.37 -15.49 7.11
C VAL A 474 29.06 -15.68 8.58
N ASP A 475 28.65 -14.62 9.26
CA ASP A 475 28.14 -14.69 10.62
C ASP A 475 26.85 -13.90 10.76
N ILE A 476 25.79 -14.56 11.24
CA ILE A 476 24.48 -13.94 11.44
C ILE A 476 24.24 -13.48 12.88
N ASN A 477 25.22 -13.63 13.77
CA ASN A 477 25.08 -13.21 15.15
C ASN A 477 25.17 -11.68 15.30
N LEU A 478 24.14 -11.08 15.93
CA LEU A 478 24.09 -9.64 16.27
C LEU A 478 24.45 -9.36 17.73
N VAL A 479 24.62 -10.40 18.55
CA VAL A 479 24.88 -10.30 19.99
C VAL A 479 26.30 -10.77 20.27
N PRO A 480 27.20 -9.89 20.78
CA PRO A 480 28.53 -10.30 21.20
C PRO A 480 28.51 -11.36 22.32
N PRO A 481 29.50 -12.28 22.37
CA PRO A 481 30.54 -12.46 21.36
C PRO A 481 29.95 -12.97 20.04
N TYR A 482 30.50 -12.48 18.92
CA TYR A 482 30.09 -12.94 17.59
C TYR A 482 30.53 -14.38 17.34
N GLY A 483 29.88 -15.05 16.39
CA GLY A 483 30.14 -16.44 16.04
C GLY A 483 31.54 -16.67 15.48
N ILE A 484 32.09 -15.70 14.75
CA ILE A 484 33.46 -15.74 14.24
C ILE A 484 34.24 -14.54 14.78
N GLU A 485 35.33 -14.82 15.48
CA GLU A 485 36.17 -13.78 16.09
C GLU A 485 36.73 -12.82 15.04
N GLY A 486 36.47 -11.51 15.22
CA GLY A 486 36.90 -10.45 14.32
C GLY A 486 35.97 -10.15 13.14
N LEU A 487 34.88 -10.92 12.94
CA LEU A 487 33.88 -10.64 11.91
C LEU A 487 32.80 -9.71 12.49
N GLU A 488 32.76 -8.45 12.02
CA GLU A 488 31.78 -7.47 12.53
C GLU A 488 30.44 -7.53 11.77
N PRO A 489 29.30 -7.20 12.41
CA PRO A 489 27.99 -7.32 11.79
C PRO A 489 27.78 -6.50 10.51
N ASN A 490 28.53 -5.42 10.29
CA ASN A 490 28.41 -4.55 9.12
C ASN A 490 29.31 -4.95 7.94
N PHE A 491 30.07 -6.04 8.04
CA PHE A 491 30.97 -6.47 6.97
C PHE A 491 30.17 -6.88 5.72
N ASN A 492 30.64 -6.40 4.58
CA ASN A 492 30.15 -6.75 3.26
C ASN A 492 31.37 -6.93 2.36
N ASP A 493 31.72 -8.18 2.03
CA ASP A 493 32.93 -8.54 1.30
C ASP A 493 34.22 -7.93 1.85
N LYS A 494 34.39 -7.97 3.18
CA LYS A 494 35.55 -7.36 3.84
C LYS A 494 36.58 -8.42 4.22
N GLU A 495 37.81 -8.28 3.74
CA GLU A 495 38.93 -9.08 4.23
C GLU A 495 39.21 -8.73 5.70
N PHE A 496 39.21 -9.73 6.59
CA PHE A 496 39.42 -9.54 8.03
C PHE A 496 40.45 -10.49 8.64
N TYR A 497 40.84 -11.53 7.89
CA TYR A 497 42.08 -12.29 8.05
C TYR A 497 42.68 -12.49 6.65
N PRO A 498 43.99 -12.78 6.52
CA PRO A 498 44.64 -12.93 5.22
C PRO A 498 43.91 -13.91 4.28
N GLY A 499 43.35 -13.40 3.19
CA GLY A 499 42.57 -14.12 2.19
C GLY A 499 41.23 -14.66 2.67
N ILE A 500 40.66 -14.14 3.76
CA ILE A 500 39.35 -14.53 4.29
C ILE A 500 38.40 -13.33 4.29
N PHE A 501 37.33 -13.44 3.53
CA PHE A 501 36.37 -12.36 3.28
C PHE A 501 35.09 -12.59 4.09
N GLY A 502 34.67 -11.57 4.84
CA GLY A 502 33.58 -11.62 5.81
C GLY A 502 32.29 -10.97 5.32
N LEU A 503 31.17 -11.61 5.64
CA LEU A 503 29.80 -11.11 5.51
C LEU A 503 29.12 -11.11 6.88
N GLY A 504 28.72 -9.93 7.35
CA GLY A 504 28.15 -9.73 8.67
C GLY A 504 26.62 -9.72 8.71
N ALA A 505 26.09 -9.93 9.90
CA ALA A 505 24.66 -10.09 10.16
C ALA A 505 23.78 -8.91 9.70
N LEU A 506 24.26 -7.67 9.78
CA LEU A 506 23.50 -6.49 9.32
C LEU A 506 23.44 -6.41 7.80
N ASP A 507 24.48 -6.84 7.08
CA ASP A 507 24.45 -6.88 5.61
C ASP A 507 23.45 -7.95 5.12
N ILE A 508 23.50 -9.15 5.72
CA ILE A 508 22.51 -10.21 5.50
C ILE A 508 21.11 -9.72 5.85
N GLY A 509 20.94 -9.06 7.00
CA GLY A 509 19.66 -8.54 7.47
C GLY A 509 19.02 -7.50 6.56
N ARG A 510 19.84 -6.63 5.93
CA ARG A 510 19.35 -5.66 4.93
C ARG A 510 18.77 -6.34 3.70
N LEU A 511 19.42 -7.40 3.22
CA LEU A 511 18.89 -8.17 2.09
C LEU A 511 17.64 -8.97 2.51
N LYS A 512 17.66 -9.61 3.68
CA LYS A 512 16.51 -10.31 4.28
C LYS A 512 15.25 -9.43 4.28
N TYR A 513 15.37 -8.21 4.81
CA TYR A 513 14.26 -7.25 4.86
C TYR A 513 13.68 -6.96 3.47
N LYS A 514 14.55 -6.77 2.46
CA LYS A 514 14.11 -6.53 1.08
C LYS A 514 13.40 -7.73 0.47
N ILE A 515 13.93 -8.94 0.66
CA ILE A 515 13.33 -10.18 0.15
C ILE A 515 11.92 -10.33 0.71
N GLU A 516 11.78 -10.23 2.03
CA GLU A 516 10.51 -10.39 2.74
C GLU A 516 9.48 -9.33 2.31
N SER A 517 9.88 -8.06 2.21
CA SER A 517 9.02 -6.99 1.72
C SER A 517 8.51 -7.26 0.30
N ILE A 518 9.37 -7.76 -0.59
CA ILE A 518 8.98 -8.15 -1.96
C ILE A 518 8.02 -9.34 -1.94
N ILE A 519 8.28 -10.38 -1.14
CA ILE A 519 7.39 -11.54 -0.99
C ILE A 519 5.99 -11.10 -0.56
N PHE A 520 5.90 -10.24 0.46
CA PHE A 520 4.61 -9.73 0.94
C PHE A 520 3.89 -8.92 -0.14
N ASN A 521 4.61 -8.07 -0.87
CA ASN A 521 4.05 -7.28 -1.96
C ASN A 521 3.57 -8.16 -3.13
N GLU A 522 4.37 -9.13 -3.55
CA GLU A 522 4.01 -10.06 -4.61
C GLU A 522 2.80 -10.92 -4.21
N ALA A 523 2.77 -11.42 -2.97
CA ALA A 523 1.64 -12.17 -2.45
C ALA A 523 0.37 -11.31 -2.43
N ALA A 524 0.44 -10.05 -1.97
CA ALA A 524 -0.70 -9.15 -1.96
C ALA A 524 -1.32 -8.89 -3.35
N ASN A 525 -0.52 -9.04 -4.41
CA ASN A 525 -0.96 -8.86 -5.80
C ASN A 525 -1.20 -10.19 -6.55
N THR A 526 -0.87 -11.32 -5.92
CA THR A 526 -1.05 -12.65 -6.51
C THR A 526 -2.51 -13.08 -6.40
N LYS A 527 -3.05 -13.58 -7.51
CA LYS A 527 -4.36 -14.23 -7.54
C LYS A 527 -4.16 -15.73 -7.59
N GLY A 528 -5.03 -16.45 -6.89
CA GLY A 528 -4.97 -17.91 -6.89
C GLY A 528 -4.04 -18.47 -5.83
N LYS A 529 -3.92 -19.79 -5.82
CA LYS A 529 -3.10 -20.54 -4.88
C LYS A 529 -1.62 -20.51 -5.29
N LYS A 530 -0.77 -19.91 -4.47
CA LYS A 530 0.71 -19.89 -4.63
C LYS A 530 1.38 -19.94 -3.25
N LEU A 531 2.38 -20.79 -3.10
CA LEU A 531 3.20 -20.85 -1.89
C LEU A 531 4.48 -20.02 -2.11
N PHE A 532 4.76 -19.10 -1.20
CA PHE A 532 5.99 -18.34 -1.09
C PHE A 532 6.83 -18.95 0.04
N ASP A 533 7.79 -19.80 -0.34
CA ASP A 533 8.70 -20.51 0.55
C ASP A 533 10.16 -20.10 0.30
N TYR A 534 11.11 -20.87 0.84
CA TYR A 534 12.54 -20.62 0.66
C TYR A 534 13.01 -20.69 -0.80
N ASN A 535 12.33 -21.41 -1.69
CA ASN A 535 12.72 -21.45 -3.11
C ASN A 535 12.45 -20.07 -3.75
N ILE A 536 11.24 -19.52 -3.54
CA ILE A 536 10.89 -18.19 -4.05
C ILE A 536 11.71 -17.11 -3.35
N ALA A 537 11.95 -17.23 -2.04
CA ALA A 537 12.79 -16.29 -1.32
C ALA A 537 14.22 -16.24 -1.88
N PHE A 538 14.79 -17.39 -2.25
CA PHE A 538 16.10 -17.43 -2.90
C PHE A 538 16.08 -16.84 -4.31
N GLU A 539 15.07 -17.17 -5.12
CA GLU A 539 14.90 -16.57 -6.47
C GLU A 539 14.89 -15.04 -6.40
N ILE A 540 14.11 -14.47 -5.47
CA ILE A 540 14.05 -13.04 -5.23
C ILE A 540 15.40 -12.50 -4.75
N ALA A 541 16.03 -13.15 -3.76
CA ALA A 541 17.34 -12.76 -3.23
C ALA A 541 18.39 -12.67 -4.34
N PHE A 542 18.45 -13.70 -5.19
CA PHE A 542 19.37 -13.80 -6.29
C PHE A 542 19.11 -12.71 -7.34
N LYS A 543 17.84 -12.49 -7.70
CA LYS A 543 17.43 -11.44 -8.64
C LYS A 543 17.81 -10.04 -8.16
N ILE A 544 17.68 -9.75 -6.87
CA ILE A 544 18.08 -8.44 -6.29
C ILE A 544 19.58 -8.17 -6.48
N LEU A 545 20.43 -9.18 -6.29
CA LEU A 545 21.89 -9.01 -6.31
C LEU A 545 22.47 -9.12 -7.72
N ILE A 546 21.96 -10.05 -8.53
CA ILE A 546 22.62 -10.49 -9.77
C ILE A 546 21.80 -10.14 -11.02
N GLY A 547 20.51 -9.81 -10.89
CA GLY A 547 19.67 -9.40 -12.01
C GLY A 547 19.17 -10.52 -12.93
N GLU A 548 19.55 -11.77 -12.67
CA GLU A 548 19.14 -12.97 -13.43
C GLU A 548 18.18 -13.85 -12.61
N GLU A 549 17.29 -14.60 -13.28
CA GLU A 549 16.41 -15.59 -12.63
C GLU A 549 17.10 -16.96 -12.59
N ILE A 550 17.44 -17.46 -11.40
CA ILE A 550 17.85 -18.85 -11.18
C ILE A 550 16.72 -19.61 -10.53
N LYS A 551 16.21 -20.65 -11.19
CA LYS A 551 15.29 -21.61 -10.58
C LYS A 551 16.09 -22.71 -9.93
N ILE A 552 15.88 -22.91 -8.63
CA ILE A 552 16.35 -24.12 -7.97
C ILE A 552 15.37 -25.24 -8.33
N SER A 553 15.87 -26.36 -8.86
CA SER A 553 15.05 -27.53 -9.18
C SER A 553 14.25 -27.98 -7.95
N ILE A 554 12.93 -28.15 -8.11
CA ILE A 554 12.01 -28.67 -7.10
C ILE A 554 12.13 -30.19 -7.03
#